data_AF-A0A7D8UF23-F1
#
_entry.id   AF-A0A7D8UF23-F1
#
_cell.length_a   1.000
_cell.length_b   1.000
_cell.length_c   1.000
_cell.angle_alpha   90.00
_cell.angle_beta   90.00
_cell.angle_gamma   90.00
#
_symmetry.space_group_name_H-M   'P 1'
#
loop_
_entity.id
_entity.type
_entity.pdbx_description
1 polymer ?
#
loop_
_entity_poly.entity_id
_entity_poly.type
_entity_poly.pdbx_seq_one_letter_code
_entity_poly.pdbx_strand_id
1 'polypeptide(L)'
;MPDFSVLEAFPTPSDTPFVIEHVAEEFTSLCPKTGHPDFGEVVVRFCPRPGREGGVCVELKSLKMYFQSFRNKGIFYEGVTNAIRDDLVKLMQPVWLRVETHWRGRGGIRSVITADHGNVPR
;
A
#
# COMPACT_ATOMS: atom_id res chain seq x y z
N MET A 1 10.46 -2.67 11.33
CA MET A 1 9.51 -2.81 10.21
C MET A 1 9.01 -1.41 9.87
N PRO A 2 8.40 -1.16 8.70
CA PRO A 2 7.63 0.07 8.51
C PRO A 2 6.66 0.27 9.69
N ASP A 3 6.44 1.52 10.07
CA ASP A 3 5.76 1.83 11.33
C ASP A 3 4.25 1.73 11.16
N PHE A 4 3.69 0.56 11.41
CA PHE A 4 2.25 0.33 11.39
C PHE A 4 1.48 1.26 12.34
N SER A 5 2.10 1.71 13.44
CA SER A 5 1.41 2.47 14.48
C SER A 5 0.97 3.87 14.05
N VAL A 6 1.53 4.38 12.94
CA VAL A 6 1.14 5.69 12.38
C VAL A 6 -0.11 5.61 11.52
N LEU A 7 -0.58 4.42 11.14
CA LEU A 7 -1.75 4.26 10.29
C LEU A 7 -3.03 4.54 11.07
N GLU A 8 -3.89 5.38 10.48
CA GLU A 8 -5.21 5.72 10.99
C GLU A 8 -6.26 5.38 9.93
N ALA A 9 -7.51 5.24 10.37
CA ALA A 9 -8.64 4.98 9.49
C ALA A 9 -9.87 5.78 9.91
N PHE A 10 -10.74 6.06 8.96
CA PHE A 10 -12.03 6.71 9.18
C PHE A 10 -13.19 5.82 8.71
N PRO A 11 -14.40 5.98 9.26
CA PRO A 11 -15.55 5.16 8.87
C PRO A 11 -15.88 5.26 7.38
N THR A 12 -16.25 4.12 6.76
CA THR A 12 -16.74 4.11 5.39
C THR A 12 -18.03 4.95 5.27
N PRO A 13 -18.11 5.93 4.35
CA PRO A 13 -19.22 6.88 4.29
C PRO A 13 -20.47 6.35 3.59
N SER A 14 -20.44 5.12 3.06
CA SER A 14 -21.53 4.54 2.28
C SER A 14 -21.64 3.04 2.49
N ASP A 15 -22.85 2.53 2.33
CA ASP A 15 -23.17 1.11 2.29
C ASP A 15 -23.13 0.53 0.87
N THR A 16 -23.22 1.40 -0.13
CA THR A 16 -23.13 1.01 -1.54
C THR A 16 -21.66 0.77 -1.89
N PRO A 17 -21.30 -0.33 -2.56
CA PRO A 17 -19.92 -0.60 -2.95
C PRO A 17 -19.33 0.54 -3.80
N PHE A 18 -18.09 0.91 -3.49
CA PHE A 18 -17.30 1.87 -4.27
C PHE A 18 -15.82 1.48 -4.21
N VAL A 19 -15.04 2.02 -5.14
CA VAL A 19 -13.60 1.76 -5.23
C VAL A 19 -12.83 3.04 -4.96
N ILE A 20 -11.81 2.94 -4.12
CA ILE A 20 -10.82 3.98 -3.91
C ILE A 20 -9.52 3.55 -4.58
N GLU A 21 -8.89 4.47 -5.32
CA GLU A 21 -7.50 4.36 -5.78
C GLU A 21 -6.68 5.49 -5.17
N HIS A 22 -5.54 5.13 -4.60
CA HIS A 22 -4.53 6.07 -4.13
C HIS A 22 -3.23 5.80 -4.87
N VAL A 23 -2.66 6.85 -5.46
CA VAL A 23 -1.36 6.81 -6.15
C VAL A 23 -0.37 7.66 -5.36
N ALA A 24 0.70 7.05 -4.89
CA ALA A 24 1.79 7.72 -4.21
C ALA A 24 3.04 7.70 -5.09
N GLU A 25 3.32 8.82 -5.75
CA GLU A 25 4.37 8.98 -6.76
C GLU A 25 5.79 9.12 -6.16
N GLU A 26 5.89 9.39 -4.86
CA GLU A 26 7.14 9.73 -4.16
C GLU A 26 7.63 8.61 -3.23
N PHE A 27 7.38 7.35 -3.56
CA PHE A 27 7.82 6.23 -2.71
C PHE A 27 9.32 5.94 -2.86
N THR A 28 9.98 5.68 -1.72
CA THR A 28 11.38 5.27 -1.71
C THR A 28 11.72 4.34 -0.54
N SER A 29 12.68 3.44 -0.76
CA SER A 29 13.27 2.56 0.26
C SER A 29 14.75 2.29 -0.06
N LEU A 30 15.44 1.45 0.70
CA LEU A 30 16.83 1.08 0.43
C LEU A 30 16.95 -0.35 -0.08
N CYS A 31 17.84 -0.56 -1.05
CA CYS A 31 18.23 -1.89 -1.49
C CYS A 31 18.96 -2.63 -0.35
N PRO A 32 18.48 -3.81 0.11
CA PRO A 32 19.11 -4.55 1.21
C PRO A 32 20.59 -4.93 0.97
N LYS A 33 20.98 -5.06 -0.32
CA LYS A 33 22.31 -5.52 -0.72
C LYS A 33 23.31 -4.39 -0.86
N THR A 34 22.89 -3.26 -1.40
CA THR A 34 23.81 -2.19 -1.82
C THR A 34 23.64 -0.92 -1.00
N GLY A 35 22.56 -0.78 -0.23
CA GLY A 35 22.24 0.45 0.51
C GLY A 35 21.81 1.62 -0.36
N HIS A 36 21.76 1.47 -1.70
CA HIS A 36 21.31 2.54 -2.59
C HIS A 36 19.80 2.73 -2.48
N PRO A 37 19.31 3.97 -2.62
CA PRO A 37 17.89 4.23 -2.66
C PRO A 37 17.24 3.60 -3.89
N ASP A 38 16.08 3.03 -3.66
CA ASP A 38 15.11 2.59 -4.65
C ASP A 38 13.96 3.59 -4.70
N PHE A 39 13.47 3.87 -5.90
CA PHE A 39 12.35 4.80 -6.12
C PHE A 39 11.26 4.10 -6.90
N GLY A 40 10.01 4.42 -6.58
CA GLY A 40 8.87 3.88 -7.29
C GLY A 40 7.60 4.65 -6.96
N GLU A 41 6.53 4.19 -7.58
CA GLU A 41 5.16 4.59 -7.29
C GLU A 41 4.45 3.44 -6.59
N VAL A 42 3.58 3.75 -5.62
CA VAL A 42 2.69 2.78 -4.97
C VAL A 42 1.26 3.11 -5.35
N VAL A 43 0.55 2.15 -5.93
CA VAL A 43 -0.87 2.21 -6.21
C VAL A 43 -1.60 1.30 -5.24
N VAL A 44 -2.52 1.85 -4.46
CA VAL A 44 -3.41 1.09 -3.57
C VAL A 44 -4.83 1.24 -4.09
N ARG A 45 -5.43 0.12 -4.53
CA ARG A 45 -6.86 0.06 -4.90
C ARG A 45 -7.61 -0.84 -3.95
N PHE A 46 -8.77 -0.41 -3.48
CA PHE A 46 -9.57 -1.23 -2.58
C PHE A 46 -11.06 -0.89 -2.64
N CYS A 47 -11.88 -1.87 -2.26
CA CYS A 47 -13.28 -1.68 -1.91
C CYS A 47 -13.41 -1.91 -0.39
N PRO A 48 -13.77 -0.89 0.40
CA PRO A 48 -14.02 -1.09 1.83
C PRO A 48 -15.30 -1.90 2.05
N ARG A 49 -15.48 -2.43 3.26
CA ARG A 49 -16.77 -3.01 3.68
C ARG A 49 -17.84 -1.91 3.81
N PRO A 50 -19.14 -2.26 3.74
CA PRO A 50 -20.23 -1.31 4.01
C PRO A 50 -20.06 -0.60 5.36
N GLY A 51 -20.43 0.69 5.41
CA GLY A 51 -20.36 1.49 6.65
C GLY A 51 -21.15 0.86 7.81
N ARG A 52 -22.34 0.32 7.54
CA ARG A 52 -23.16 -0.39 8.54
C ARG A 52 -22.51 -1.66 9.12
N GLU A 53 -21.51 -2.22 8.43
CA GLU A 53 -20.74 -3.39 8.86
C GLU A 53 -19.42 -3.00 9.55
N GLY A 54 -19.26 -1.73 9.91
CA GLY A 54 -18.03 -1.22 10.51
C GLY A 54 -16.87 -1.16 9.52
N GLY A 55 -17.17 -0.95 8.23
CA GLY A 55 -16.16 -0.66 7.22
C GLY A 55 -15.38 0.61 7.55
N VAL A 56 -14.09 0.61 7.20
CA VAL A 56 -13.22 1.78 7.34
C VAL A 56 -12.36 1.98 6.09
N CYS A 57 -11.91 3.20 5.89
CA CYS A 57 -10.96 3.60 4.87
C CYS A 57 -9.70 4.15 5.53
N VAL A 58 -8.52 3.88 4.96
CA VAL A 58 -7.26 4.43 5.45
C VAL A 58 -7.24 5.95 5.31
N GLU A 59 -6.73 6.66 6.32
CA GLU A 59 -6.60 8.11 6.31
C GLU A 59 -5.34 8.53 5.52
N LEU A 60 -5.47 9.52 4.63
CA LEU A 60 -4.46 9.84 3.61
C LEU A 60 -3.15 10.38 4.19
N LYS A 61 -3.19 11.21 5.24
CA LYS A 61 -1.99 11.72 5.90
C LYS A 61 -1.24 10.58 6.60
N SER A 62 -1.94 9.70 7.29
CA SER A 62 -1.39 8.52 7.96
C SER A 62 -0.74 7.57 6.97
N LEU A 63 -1.36 7.36 5.81
CA LEU A 63 -0.82 6.54 4.71
C LEU A 63 0.48 7.13 4.15
N LYS A 64 0.53 8.46 3.96
CA LYS A 64 1.76 9.16 3.57
C LYS A 64 2.87 8.95 4.60
N MET A 65 2.59 9.12 5.89
CA MET A 65 3.57 8.92 6.96
C MET A 65 4.06 7.47 7.00
N TYR A 66 3.16 6.51 6.82
CA TYR A 66 3.49 5.09 6.71
C TYR A 66 4.44 4.82 5.54
N PHE A 67 4.18 5.34 4.34
CA PHE A 67 5.10 5.22 3.20
C PHE A 67 6.47 5.87 3.47
N GLN A 68 6.51 7.02 4.14
CA GLN A 68 7.78 7.67 4.52
C GLN A 68 8.61 6.82 5.48
N SER A 69 7.99 5.94 6.29
CA SER A 69 8.71 5.03 7.19
C SER A 69 9.59 4.00 6.46
N PHE A 70 9.35 3.77 5.16
CA PHE A 70 10.18 2.88 4.34
C PHE A 70 11.48 3.51 3.85
N ARG A 71 11.63 4.84 3.91
CA ARG A 71 12.73 5.60 3.27
C ARG A 71 14.12 5.07 3.59
N ASN A 72 14.36 4.68 4.84
CA ASN A 72 15.65 4.18 5.31
C ASN A 72 15.64 2.65 5.55
N LYS A 73 14.59 1.96 5.09
CA LYS A 73 14.43 0.53 5.31
C LYS A 73 15.08 -0.25 4.17
N GLY A 74 16.02 -1.13 4.52
CA GLY A 74 16.51 -2.18 3.62
C GLY A 74 15.43 -3.24 3.39
N ILE A 75 14.81 -3.26 2.21
CA ILE A 75 13.75 -4.21 1.86
C ILE A 75 13.67 -4.44 0.34
N PHE A 76 13.38 -5.68 -0.09
CA PHE A 76 13.16 -5.99 -1.52
C PHE A 76 11.79 -5.49 -1.99
N TYR A 77 11.63 -5.30 -3.30
CA TYR A 77 10.41 -4.80 -3.93
C TYR A 77 9.18 -5.61 -3.52
N GLU A 78 9.28 -6.93 -3.59
CA GLU A 78 8.24 -7.87 -3.20
C GLU A 78 7.91 -7.78 -1.72
N GLY A 79 8.92 -7.56 -0.89
CA GLY A 79 8.74 -7.34 0.55
C GLY A 79 7.97 -6.07 0.85
N VAL A 80 8.26 -4.98 0.12
CA VAL A 80 7.51 -3.71 0.22
C VAL A 80 6.05 -3.92 -0.14
N THR A 81 5.78 -4.48 -1.31
CA THR A 81 4.40 -4.65 -1.81
C THR A 81 3.57 -5.54 -0.87
N ASN A 82 4.14 -6.66 -0.40
CA ASN A 82 3.47 -7.55 0.55
C ASN A 82 3.25 -6.88 1.91
N ALA A 83 4.24 -6.16 2.44
CA ALA A 83 4.09 -5.47 3.73
C ALA A 83 2.98 -4.41 3.68
N ILE A 84 2.93 -3.60 2.63
CA ILE A 84 1.87 -2.60 2.43
C ILE A 84 0.50 -3.30 2.35
N ARG A 85 0.38 -4.38 1.58
CA ARG A 85 -0.86 -5.16 1.51
C ARG A 85 -1.27 -5.65 2.90
N ASP A 86 -0.38 -6.33 3.60
CA ASP A 86 -0.70 -7.01 4.87
C ASP A 86 -1.08 -6.01 5.96
N ASP A 87 -0.38 -4.88 6.06
CA ASP A 87 -0.68 -3.82 7.02
C ASP A 87 -2.01 -3.14 6.70
N LEU A 88 -2.29 -2.84 5.43
CA LEU A 88 -3.57 -2.23 5.03
C LEU A 88 -4.76 -3.18 5.17
N VAL A 89 -4.57 -4.47 4.91
CA VAL A 89 -5.58 -5.51 5.17
C VAL A 89 -5.86 -5.62 6.65
N LYS A 90 -4.81 -5.61 7.49
CA LYS A 90 -4.95 -5.65 8.94
C LYS A 90 -5.71 -4.42 9.47
N LEU A 91 -5.44 -3.24 8.92
CA LEU A 91 -6.09 -1.99 9.29
C LEU A 91 -7.57 -1.95 8.87
N MET A 92 -7.86 -2.26 7.61
CA MET A 92 -9.17 -1.97 7.01
C MET A 92 -10.10 -3.18 6.88
N GLN A 93 -9.55 -4.40 6.85
CA GLN A 93 -10.28 -5.63 6.50
C GLN A 93 -11.24 -5.44 5.30
N PRO A 94 -10.73 -4.96 4.14
CA PRO A 94 -11.56 -4.58 3.00
C PRO A 94 -12.21 -5.80 2.33
N VAL A 95 -13.22 -5.57 1.49
CA VAL A 95 -13.83 -6.64 0.66
C VAL A 95 -12.78 -7.22 -0.28
N TRP A 96 -11.99 -6.34 -0.88
CA TRP A 96 -10.79 -6.69 -1.64
C TRP A 96 -9.82 -5.50 -1.64
N LEU A 97 -8.54 -5.80 -1.83
CA LEU A 97 -7.48 -4.81 -1.94
C LEU A 97 -6.39 -5.30 -2.88
N ARG A 98 -5.87 -4.41 -3.71
CA ARG A 98 -4.71 -4.61 -4.58
C ARG A 98 -3.68 -3.53 -4.30
N VAL A 99 -2.44 -3.95 -4.05
CA VAL A 99 -1.27 -3.06 -4.03
C VAL A 99 -0.44 -3.35 -5.25
N GLU A 100 -0.08 -2.31 -5.99
CA GLU A 100 0.91 -2.37 -7.06
C GLU A 100 2.05 -1.42 -6.74
N THR A 101 3.28 -1.85 -7.00
CA THR A 101 4.46 -1.00 -6.87
C THR A 101 5.20 -0.97 -8.20
N HIS A 102 5.34 0.22 -8.77
CA HIS A 102 6.00 0.46 -10.04
C HIS A 102 7.40 1.02 -9.80
N TRP A 103 8.43 0.20 -9.98
CA TRP A 103 9.81 0.55 -9.62
C TRP A 103 10.56 1.18 -10.78
N ARG A 104 11.36 2.21 -10.47
CA ARG A 104 12.30 2.80 -11.43
C ARG A 104 13.40 1.80 -11.78
N GLY A 105 13.94 1.95 -12.98
CA GLY A 105 14.82 0.94 -13.55
C GLY A 105 16.17 0.81 -12.85
N ARG A 106 16.62 -0.42 -12.60
CA ARG A 106 18.00 -0.76 -12.25
C ARG A 106 18.61 -1.61 -13.35
N GLY A 107 19.76 -1.19 -13.88
CA GLY A 107 20.43 -1.89 -14.99
C GLY A 107 19.57 -2.01 -16.25
N GLY A 108 18.67 -1.05 -16.49
CA GLY A 108 17.72 -1.08 -17.61
C GLY A 108 16.46 -1.92 -17.38
N ILE A 109 16.31 -2.59 -16.23
CA ILE A 109 15.16 -3.45 -15.91
C ILE A 109 14.21 -2.70 -14.97
N ARG A 110 12.92 -2.68 -15.29
CA ARG A 110 11.85 -2.18 -14.42
C ARG A 110 10.99 -3.33 -13.93
N SER A 111 10.49 -3.20 -12.72
CA SER A 111 9.62 -4.19 -12.10
C SER A 111 8.30 -3.56 -11.70
N VAL A 112 7.21 -4.27 -11.97
CA VAL A 112 5.91 -4.02 -11.37
C VAL A 112 5.58 -5.23 -10.52
N ILE A 113 5.33 -5.01 -9.24
CA ILE A 113 4.93 -6.07 -8.32
C ILE A 113 3.49 -5.80 -7.89
N THR A 114 2.65 -6.82 -8.00
CA THR A 114 1.22 -6.76 -7.65
C THR A 114 0.94 -7.76 -6.52
N ALA A 115 0.24 -7.32 -5.48
CA ALA A 115 -0.17 -8.15 -4.36
C ALA A 115 -1.65 -7.91 -4.03
N ASP A 116 -2.42 -9.00 -4.03
CA ASP A 116 -3.87 -8.98 -3.88
C ASP A 116 -4.34 -9.57 -2.54
N HIS A 117 -5.48 -9.09 -2.07
CA HIS A 117 -6.26 -9.65 -0.98
C HIS A 117 -7.74 -9.70 -1.38
N GLY A 118 -8.41 -10.83 -1.09
CA GLY A 118 -9.81 -11.05 -1.45
C GLY A 118 -10.03 -11.32 -2.94
N ASN A 119 -11.29 -11.22 -3.37
CA ASN A 119 -11.69 -11.44 -4.76
C ASN A 119 -11.56 -10.13 -5.56
N VAL A 120 -10.33 -9.80 -5.97
CA VAL A 120 -10.07 -8.60 -6.78
C VAL A 120 -10.70 -8.76 -8.17
N PRO A 121 -11.55 -7.81 -8.63
CA PRO A 121 -12.12 -7.84 -9.97
C PRO A 121 -11.04 -7.89 -11.05
N ARG A 122 -11.29 -8.67 -12.11
CA ARG A 122 -10.39 -8.80 -13.28
C ARG A 122 -10.80 -7.85 -14.39
#